data_AF-A0A914YDQ1-F1
#
_entry.id   AF-A0A914YDQ1-F1
#
_cell.length_a   1.000
_cell.length_b   1.000
_cell.length_c   1.000
_cell.angle_alpha   90.00
_cell.angle_beta   90.00
_cell.angle_gamma   90.00
#
_symmetry.space_group_name_H-M   'P 1'
#
loop_
_entity.id
_entity.type
_entity.pdbx_description
1 polymer ?
#
loop_
_entity_poly.entity_id
_entity_poly.type
_entity_poly.pdbx_seq_one_letter_code
_entity_poly.pdbx_strand_id
1 'polypeptide(L)'
;MTLRGLGALPANHPQSLGMLGMHGTRAANMAVQESDLLLVLGARFDDRATGKLAEFAPFARVVHIDADAYEISKLRSADVAVPGNVGHAIRALRAAFPSPKAHQDAWRRRCAQHRDRFAARYDAPGQHIYAPALLKRLSELAPADAVIACDVGQHQMWVAQHCRFNHPRNHLTSGALGTMGFGLPAAMGAGDHRALPPAGEDRAAGQQFAGHGAAVAGAVLRRALQRNRPVRQPGLRGAGAGVRHCRDPHRRAG
;
A
#
# COMPACT_ATOMS: atom_id res chain seq x y z
N MET A 1 -3.86 -1.34 5.38
CA MET A 1 -2.88 -2.27 4.77
C MET A 1 -1.51 -1.61 4.66
N THR A 2 -0.41 -2.36 4.65
CA THR A 2 0.92 -1.82 4.29
C THR A 2 1.06 -1.73 2.78
N LEU A 3 2.11 -1.06 2.28
CA LEU A 3 2.38 -0.93 0.84
C LEU A 3 2.45 -2.30 0.13
N ARG A 4 3.10 -3.28 0.77
CA ARG A 4 3.25 -4.66 0.25
C ARG A 4 2.02 -5.53 0.48
N GLY A 5 1.14 -5.14 1.40
CA GLY A 5 -0.11 -5.84 1.69
C GLY A 5 -1.30 -5.39 0.84
N LEU A 6 -1.13 -4.41 -0.06
CA LEU A 6 -2.20 -3.96 -0.95
C LEU A 6 -2.72 -5.10 -1.81
N GLY A 7 -4.04 -5.28 -1.83
CA GLY A 7 -4.72 -6.37 -2.53
C GLY A 7 -4.95 -7.63 -1.68
N ALA A 8 -4.41 -7.72 -0.45
CA ALA A 8 -4.74 -8.81 0.47
C ALA A 8 -6.22 -8.79 0.91
N LEU A 9 -6.82 -7.59 0.95
CA LEU A 9 -8.25 -7.38 1.00
C LEU A 9 -8.66 -6.60 -0.26
N PRO A 10 -9.77 -6.96 -0.94
CA PRO A 10 -10.20 -6.26 -2.14
C PRO A 10 -10.36 -4.76 -1.90
N ALA A 11 -9.94 -3.94 -2.87
CA ALA A 11 -9.94 -2.49 -2.72
C ALA A 11 -11.34 -1.89 -2.49
N ASN A 12 -12.38 -2.52 -3.03
CA ASN A 12 -13.78 -2.14 -2.86
C ASN A 12 -14.45 -2.77 -1.63
N HIS A 13 -13.72 -3.55 -0.82
CA HIS A 13 -14.29 -4.16 0.37
C HIS A 13 -14.78 -3.07 1.34
N PRO A 14 -16.01 -3.15 1.89
CA PRO A 14 -16.60 -2.07 2.69
C PRO A 14 -15.81 -1.74 3.97
N GLN A 15 -14.97 -2.65 4.46
CA GLN A 15 -14.08 -2.45 5.61
C GLN A 15 -12.64 -2.06 5.22
N SER A 16 -12.35 -1.89 3.93
CA SER A 16 -11.04 -1.42 3.48
C SER A 16 -10.88 0.07 3.77
N LEU A 17 -9.80 0.43 4.48
CA LEU A 17 -9.40 1.81 4.74
C LEU A 17 -8.23 2.26 3.84
N GLY A 18 -7.74 1.39 2.96
CA GLY A 18 -6.57 1.64 2.12
C GLY A 18 -5.22 1.42 2.82
N MET A 19 -4.19 2.09 2.31
CA MET A 19 -2.83 2.00 2.84
C MET A 19 -2.69 2.82 4.13
N LEU A 20 -1.94 2.34 5.11
CA LEU A 20 -1.53 3.11 6.30
C LEU A 20 -0.06 3.56 6.16
N GLY A 21 0.36 4.51 7.00
CA GLY A 21 1.73 5.00 7.06
C GLY A 21 1.90 6.44 6.57
N MET A 22 3.16 6.83 6.30
CA MET A 22 3.55 8.20 5.94
C MET A 22 2.81 8.76 4.71
N HIS A 23 2.51 7.89 3.74
CA HIS A 23 1.70 8.22 2.56
C HIS A 23 0.37 7.44 2.54
N GLY A 24 -0.07 6.93 3.68
CA GLY A 24 -1.33 6.24 3.83
C GLY A 24 -2.54 7.17 3.77
N THR A 25 -3.74 6.59 3.80
CA THR A 25 -4.96 7.35 3.95
C THR A 25 -5.05 7.85 5.40
N ARG A 26 -5.61 9.05 5.56
CA ARG A 26 -5.85 9.61 6.89
C ARG A 26 -6.80 8.71 7.71
N ALA A 27 -7.79 8.12 7.06
CA ALA A 27 -8.74 7.20 7.68
C ALA A 27 -8.05 5.95 8.24
N ALA A 28 -7.11 5.34 7.51
CA ALA A 28 -6.37 4.17 7.99
C ALA A 28 -5.49 4.54 9.20
N ASN A 29 -4.77 5.67 9.14
CA ASN A 29 -3.91 6.12 10.24
C ASN A 29 -4.72 6.46 11.49
N MET A 30 -5.87 7.13 11.36
CA MET A 30 -6.77 7.40 12.48
C MET A 30 -7.33 6.12 13.09
N ALA A 31 -7.75 5.16 12.27
CA ALA A 31 -8.26 3.89 12.77
C ALA A 31 -7.21 3.12 13.59
N VAL A 32 -5.94 3.16 13.16
CA VAL A 32 -4.83 2.57 13.93
C VAL A 32 -4.59 3.35 15.23
N GLN A 33 -4.57 4.67 15.17
CA GLN A 33 -4.29 5.53 16.33
C GLN A 33 -5.36 5.41 17.42
N GLU A 34 -6.62 5.25 17.04
CA GLU A 34 -7.77 5.19 17.93
C GLU A 34 -8.15 3.75 18.34
N SER A 35 -7.44 2.74 17.83
CA SER A 35 -7.72 1.33 18.14
C SER A 35 -7.34 0.94 19.57
N ASP A 36 -8.13 0.05 20.16
CA ASP A 36 -7.88 -0.62 21.44
C ASP A 36 -7.25 -2.02 21.27
N LEU A 37 -7.32 -2.56 20.05
CA LEU A 37 -6.73 -3.82 19.64
C LEU A 37 -6.15 -3.69 18.22
N LEU A 38 -4.88 -3.98 18.06
CA LEU A 38 -4.18 -4.04 16.78
C LEU A 38 -3.78 -5.48 16.47
N LEU A 39 -4.47 -6.07 15.49
CA LEU A 39 -4.13 -7.38 14.95
C LEU A 39 -3.16 -7.22 13.76
N VAL A 40 -1.92 -7.65 13.95
CA VAL A 40 -0.84 -7.55 12.96
C VAL A 40 -0.63 -8.91 12.31
N LEU A 41 -0.89 -9.00 11.01
CA LEU A 41 -0.86 -10.23 10.23
C LEU A 41 0.23 -10.16 9.15
N GLY A 42 1.34 -10.89 9.35
CA GLY A 42 2.44 -10.99 8.37
C GLY A 42 3.03 -9.64 7.99
N ALA A 43 3.11 -8.72 8.95
CA ALA A 43 3.62 -7.38 8.75
C ALA A 43 4.69 -7.07 9.79
N ARG A 44 5.68 -6.31 9.32
CA ARG A 44 6.74 -5.75 10.16
C ARG A 44 6.35 -4.32 10.52
N PHE A 45 6.69 -3.88 11.72
CA PHE A 45 6.47 -2.51 12.17
C PHE A 45 7.49 -1.55 11.53
N ASP A 46 7.52 -1.50 10.20
CA ASP A 46 8.45 -0.66 9.47
C ASP A 46 8.20 0.83 9.73
N ASP A 47 9.28 1.62 9.78
CA ASP A 47 9.27 3.04 10.10
C ASP A 47 8.38 3.86 9.14
N ARG A 48 8.25 3.44 7.88
CA ARG A 48 7.36 4.10 6.91
C ARG A 48 5.87 3.87 7.22
N ALA A 49 5.54 2.76 7.86
CA ALA A 49 4.18 2.47 8.33
C ALA A 49 3.91 3.10 9.71
N THR A 50 4.87 3.04 10.64
CA THR A 50 4.63 3.43 12.04
C THR A 50 4.96 4.89 12.34
N GLY A 51 5.87 5.52 11.59
CA GLY A 51 6.46 6.79 11.98
C GLY A 51 7.19 6.65 13.31
N LYS A 52 6.87 7.53 14.29
CA LYS A 52 7.43 7.42 15.63
C LYS A 52 6.75 6.30 16.41
N LEU A 53 7.46 5.20 16.58
CA LEU A 53 6.92 3.97 17.14
C LEU A 53 6.32 4.11 18.55
N ALA A 54 6.90 4.97 19.39
CA ALA A 54 6.40 5.27 20.73
C ALA A 54 5.01 5.91 20.74
N GLU A 55 4.59 6.53 19.63
CA GLU A 55 3.29 7.19 19.47
C GLU A 55 2.33 6.36 18.61
N PHE A 56 2.76 5.21 18.10
CA PHE A 56 2.01 4.39 17.18
C PHE A 56 1.00 3.49 17.91
N ALA A 57 -0.29 3.69 17.64
CA ALA A 57 -1.39 2.94 18.24
C ALA A 57 -1.29 2.84 19.79
N PRO A 58 -1.25 3.99 20.49
CA PRO A 58 -0.80 4.08 21.89
C PRO A 58 -1.74 3.38 22.88
N PHE A 59 -3.00 3.19 22.51
CA PHE A 59 -4.01 2.54 23.36
C PHE A 59 -4.26 1.07 22.99
N ALA A 60 -3.61 0.59 21.93
CA ALA A 60 -3.89 -0.73 21.38
C ALA A 60 -3.10 -1.82 22.08
N ARG A 61 -3.79 -2.88 22.51
CA ARG A 61 -3.18 -4.20 22.72
C ARG A 61 -2.78 -4.79 21.38
N VAL A 62 -1.63 -5.44 21.31
CA VAL A 62 -1.02 -5.93 20.07
C VAL A 62 -1.06 -7.45 20.03
N VAL A 63 -1.71 -7.98 19.00
CA VAL A 63 -1.61 -9.39 18.63
C VAL A 63 -0.75 -9.46 17.37
N HIS A 64 0.40 -10.11 17.44
CA HIS A 64 1.35 -10.18 16.32
C HIS A 64 1.51 -11.62 15.84
N ILE A 65 1.09 -11.84 14.59
CA ILE A 65 1.14 -13.11 13.90
C ILE A 65 2.12 -13.00 12.73
N ASP A 66 3.23 -13.71 12.81
CA ASP A 66 4.25 -13.71 11.76
C ASP A 66 4.87 -15.10 11.59
N ALA A 67 5.23 -15.44 10.36
CA ALA A 67 5.92 -16.69 10.05
C ALA A 67 7.37 -16.66 10.54
N ASP A 68 7.96 -15.47 10.62
CA ASP A 68 9.28 -15.25 11.17
C ASP A 68 9.17 -14.81 12.64
N ALA A 69 9.50 -15.72 13.56
CA ALA A 69 9.45 -15.44 14.99
C ALA A 69 10.39 -14.29 15.41
N TYR A 70 11.45 -14.01 14.65
CA TYR A 70 12.37 -12.91 14.96
C TYR A 70 11.80 -11.52 14.66
N GLU A 71 10.73 -11.43 13.88
CA GLU A 71 10.05 -10.16 13.63
C GLU A 71 9.02 -9.83 14.72
N ILE A 72 8.59 -10.83 15.49
CA ILE A 72 7.65 -10.65 16.60
C ILE A 72 8.35 -9.94 17.76
N SER A 73 7.71 -8.89 18.30
CA SER A 73 8.24 -8.09 19.41
C SER A 73 9.60 -7.41 19.15
N LYS A 74 10.10 -7.43 17.90
CA LYS A 74 11.38 -6.83 17.52
C LYS A 74 11.43 -5.32 17.67
N LEU A 75 10.38 -4.65 17.18
CA LEU A 75 10.26 -3.19 17.21
C LEU A 75 9.21 -2.75 18.23
N ARG A 76 8.07 -3.42 18.27
CA ARG A 76 6.99 -3.17 19.21
C ARG A 76 6.57 -4.46 19.88
N SER A 77 6.56 -4.48 21.21
CA SER A 77 6.15 -5.65 22.00
C SER A 77 4.72 -6.07 21.65
N ALA A 78 4.55 -7.36 21.39
CA ALA A 78 3.24 -7.99 21.24
C ALA A 78 2.73 -8.45 22.62
N ASP A 79 1.49 -8.11 22.96
CA ASP A 79 0.79 -8.68 24.11
C ASP A 79 0.49 -10.17 23.90
N VAL A 80 0.20 -10.54 22.64
CA VAL A 80 0.04 -11.94 22.23
C VAL A 80 0.86 -12.19 20.97
N ALA A 81 1.83 -13.10 21.09
CA ALA A 81 2.69 -13.55 19.99
C ALA A 81 2.17 -14.88 19.43
N VAL A 82 1.95 -14.94 18.12
CA VAL A 82 1.54 -16.17 17.42
C VAL A 82 2.52 -16.46 16.28
N PRO A 83 3.64 -17.15 16.57
CA PRO A 83 4.57 -17.55 15.52
C PRO A 83 3.95 -18.61 14.60
N GLY A 84 4.14 -18.46 13.30
CA GLY A 84 3.78 -19.45 12.29
C GLY A 84 2.97 -18.88 11.12
N ASN A 85 2.32 -19.79 10.38
CA ASN A 85 1.62 -19.44 9.15
C ASN A 85 0.36 -18.60 9.46
N VAL A 86 0.31 -17.39 8.91
CA VAL A 86 -0.83 -16.45 9.05
C VAL A 86 -2.15 -17.08 8.59
N GLY A 87 -2.15 -17.90 7.54
CA GLY A 87 -3.33 -18.61 7.05
C GLY A 87 -3.90 -19.61 8.05
N HIS A 88 -3.05 -20.33 8.80
CA HIS A 88 -3.49 -21.19 9.90
C HIS A 88 -4.15 -20.38 11.01
N ALA A 89 -3.52 -19.27 11.42
CA ALA A 89 -4.06 -18.41 12.46
C ALA A 89 -5.42 -17.80 12.07
N ILE A 90 -5.57 -17.32 10.83
CA ILE A 90 -6.85 -16.79 10.33
C ILE A 90 -7.94 -17.87 10.35
N ARG A 91 -7.63 -19.11 9.93
CA ARG A 91 -8.58 -20.22 9.98
C ARG A 91 -9.01 -20.54 11.41
N ALA A 92 -8.06 -20.58 12.35
CA ALA A 92 -8.35 -20.80 13.77
C ALA A 92 -9.21 -19.67 14.36
N LEU A 93 -8.89 -18.41 14.06
CA LEU A 93 -9.69 -17.26 14.47
C LEU A 93 -11.12 -17.33 13.92
N ARG A 94 -11.28 -17.67 12.64
CA ARG A 94 -12.61 -17.85 12.03
C ARG A 94 -13.41 -18.95 12.72
N ALA A 95 -12.78 -20.08 13.07
CA ALA A 95 -13.43 -21.17 13.77
C ALA A 95 -13.84 -20.79 15.21
N ALA A 96 -13.00 -20.02 15.91
CA ALA A 96 -13.29 -19.53 17.26
C ALA A 96 -14.38 -18.44 17.30
N PHE A 97 -14.54 -17.69 16.20
CA PHE A 97 -15.51 -16.60 16.07
C PHE A 97 -16.40 -16.77 14.83
N PRO A 98 -17.30 -17.76 14.81
CA PRO A 98 -18.08 -18.11 13.63
C PRO A 98 -19.09 -17.04 13.20
N SER A 99 -19.53 -16.19 14.14
CA SER A 99 -20.50 -15.12 13.88
C SER A 99 -19.96 -13.76 14.29
N PRO A 100 -20.07 -12.72 13.43
CA PRO A 100 -19.71 -11.36 13.81
C PRO A 100 -20.59 -10.90 14.98
N LYS A 101 -19.98 -10.56 16.12
CA LYS A 101 -20.72 -9.93 17.21
C LYS A 101 -21.05 -8.48 16.82
N ALA A 102 -22.29 -8.05 17.04
CA ALA A 102 -22.78 -6.68 16.74
C ALA A 102 -22.04 -5.55 17.49
N HIS A 103 -21.22 -5.89 18.49
CA HIS A 103 -20.49 -4.95 19.34
C HIS A 103 -19.52 -4.04 18.58
N GLN A 104 -19.14 -4.37 17.34
CA GLN A 104 -18.17 -3.60 16.55
C GLN A 104 -18.82 -2.58 15.60
N ASP A 105 -20.15 -2.54 15.48
CA ASP A 105 -20.81 -1.74 14.44
C ASP A 105 -20.60 -0.23 14.63
N ALA A 106 -20.53 0.24 15.87
CA ALA A 106 -20.20 1.63 16.17
C ALA A 106 -18.80 2.01 15.65
N TRP A 107 -17.81 1.13 15.89
CA TRP A 107 -16.45 1.31 15.39
C TRP A 107 -16.40 1.25 13.85
N ARG A 108 -17.05 0.27 13.24
CA ARG A 108 -17.13 0.15 11.77
C ARG A 108 -17.73 1.40 11.12
N ARG A 109 -18.81 1.94 11.71
CA ARG A 109 -19.42 3.21 11.25
C ARG A 109 -18.44 4.38 11.38
N ARG A 110 -17.72 4.50 12.51
CA ARG A 110 -16.70 5.53 12.70
C ARG A 110 -15.61 5.45 11.64
N CYS A 111 -15.07 4.27 11.38
CA CYS A 111 -14.07 4.05 10.33
C CYS A 111 -14.60 4.42 8.93
N ALA A 112 -15.84 4.02 8.61
CA ALA A 112 -16.49 4.37 7.35
C ALA A 112 -16.66 5.90 7.20
N GLN A 113 -17.13 6.59 8.25
CA GLN A 113 -17.24 8.05 8.25
C GLN A 113 -15.89 8.73 8.02
N HIS A 114 -14.81 8.23 8.62
CA HIS A 114 -13.47 8.76 8.37
C HIS A 114 -13.00 8.50 6.94
N ARG A 115 -13.26 7.31 6.40
CA ARG A 115 -12.96 7.00 4.99
C ARG A 115 -13.66 7.98 4.06
N ASP A 116 -14.94 8.25 4.27
CA ASP A 116 -15.74 9.09 3.40
C ASP A 116 -15.36 10.58 3.55
N ARG A 117 -15.17 11.04 4.80
CA ARG A 117 -14.75 12.42 5.11
C ARG A 117 -13.38 12.77 4.53
N PHE A 118 -12.44 11.83 4.58
CA PHE A 118 -11.05 12.02 4.14
C PHE A 118 -10.74 11.31 2.82
N ALA A 119 -11.76 11.01 2.02
CA ALA A 119 -11.60 10.43 0.70
C ALA A 119 -10.77 11.36 -0.20
N ALA A 120 -9.97 10.75 -1.07
CA ALA A 120 -9.20 11.50 -2.07
C ALA A 120 -10.16 12.27 -2.98
N ARG A 121 -9.84 13.54 -3.22
CA ARG A 121 -10.56 14.39 -4.17
C ARG A 121 -9.81 14.43 -5.49
N TYR A 122 -10.56 14.52 -6.58
CA TYR A 122 -10.04 14.46 -7.95
C TYR A 122 -10.45 15.68 -8.80
N ASP A 123 -10.97 16.71 -8.14
CA ASP A 123 -11.45 17.99 -8.69
C ASP A 123 -10.34 19.05 -8.74
N ALA A 124 -9.09 18.63 -8.97
CA ALA A 124 -7.95 19.53 -9.00
C ALA A 124 -8.12 20.60 -10.10
N PRO A 125 -7.95 21.90 -9.79
CA PRO A 125 -8.12 22.97 -10.77
C PRO A 125 -6.98 22.96 -11.80
N GLY A 126 -7.31 23.32 -13.04
CA GLY A 126 -6.36 23.47 -14.14
C GLY A 126 -6.72 22.65 -15.38
N GLN A 127 -6.01 22.89 -16.48
CA GLN A 127 -6.22 22.20 -17.76
C GLN A 127 -5.22 21.05 -18.00
N HIS A 128 -4.26 20.87 -17.10
CA HIS A 128 -3.23 19.85 -17.21
C HIS A 128 -3.69 18.51 -16.63
N ILE A 129 -3.03 17.43 -17.03
CA ILE A 129 -3.33 16.08 -16.55
C ILE A 129 -3.02 15.98 -15.06
N TYR A 130 -4.05 15.75 -14.25
CA TYR A 130 -3.89 15.41 -12.84
C TYR A 130 -3.60 13.91 -12.68
N ALA A 131 -2.35 13.57 -12.38
CA ALA A 131 -1.88 12.19 -12.37
C ALA A 131 -2.68 11.24 -11.45
N PRO A 132 -3.08 11.62 -10.22
CA PRO A 132 -3.99 10.81 -9.39
C PRO A 132 -5.32 10.47 -10.06
N ALA A 133 -5.97 11.43 -10.73
CA ALA A 133 -7.23 11.18 -11.43
C ALA A 133 -7.01 10.24 -12.63
N LEU A 134 -5.93 10.42 -13.38
CA LEU A 134 -5.55 9.53 -14.47
C LEU A 134 -5.33 8.09 -13.98
N LEU A 135 -4.52 7.91 -12.93
CA LEU A 135 -4.23 6.59 -12.35
C LEU A 135 -5.49 5.89 -11.83
N LYS A 136 -6.36 6.63 -11.12
CA LYS A 136 -7.66 6.12 -10.70
C LYS A 136 -8.48 5.66 -11.90
N ARG A 137 -8.59 6.48 -12.94
CA ARG A 137 -9.40 6.15 -14.13
C ARG A 137 -8.85 4.94 -14.87
N LEU A 138 -7.53 4.86 -15.06
CA LEU A 138 -6.87 3.70 -15.65
C LEU A 138 -7.17 2.44 -14.83
N SER A 139 -7.07 2.52 -13.50
CA SER A 139 -7.37 1.39 -12.63
C SER A 139 -8.84 0.97 -12.64
N GLU A 140 -9.78 1.89 -12.87
CA GLU A 140 -11.21 1.58 -12.98
C GLU A 140 -11.57 0.93 -14.32
N LEU A 141 -10.81 1.24 -15.36
CA LEU A 141 -10.97 0.65 -16.69
C LEU A 141 -10.20 -0.68 -16.84
N ALA A 142 -9.15 -0.88 -16.04
CA ALA A 142 -8.35 -2.10 -16.07
C ALA A 142 -9.15 -3.32 -15.57
N PRO A 143 -8.88 -4.52 -16.12
CA PRO A 143 -9.42 -5.76 -15.58
C PRO A 143 -9.12 -5.94 -14.08
N ALA A 144 -10.00 -6.62 -13.35
CA ALA A 144 -9.85 -6.81 -11.91
C ALA A 144 -8.57 -7.58 -11.51
N ASP A 145 -8.06 -8.39 -12.43
CA ASP A 145 -6.84 -9.17 -12.29
C ASP A 145 -5.60 -8.45 -12.86
N ALA A 146 -5.71 -7.19 -13.30
CA ALA A 146 -4.58 -6.45 -13.86
C ALA A 146 -3.41 -6.36 -12.86
N VAL A 147 -2.22 -6.67 -13.33
CA VAL A 147 -0.97 -6.53 -12.57
C VAL A 147 -0.34 -5.19 -12.91
N ILE A 148 -0.09 -4.39 -11.88
CA ILE A 148 0.54 -3.08 -11.99
C ILE A 148 1.93 -3.15 -11.37
N ALA A 149 2.94 -2.97 -12.22
CA ALA A 149 4.30 -2.75 -11.77
C ALA A 149 4.65 -1.25 -11.81
N CYS A 150 5.28 -0.76 -10.76
CA CYS A 150 5.72 0.62 -10.69
C CYS A 150 7.15 0.75 -10.19
N ASP A 151 7.82 1.80 -10.66
CA ASP A 151 9.14 2.19 -10.17
C ASP A 151 9.02 2.97 -8.84
N VAL A 152 10.15 3.38 -8.26
CA VAL A 152 10.21 4.06 -6.96
C VAL A 152 10.19 5.58 -7.12
N GLY A 153 9.34 6.27 -6.33
CA GLY A 153 9.19 7.74 -6.39
C GLY A 153 7.77 8.20 -6.02
N GLN A 154 7.44 9.46 -6.29
CA GLN A 154 6.09 10.00 -6.03
C GLN A 154 4.99 9.19 -6.73
N HIS A 155 5.24 8.77 -7.97
CA HIS A 155 4.30 7.96 -8.74
C HIS A 155 4.04 6.58 -8.11
N GLN A 156 5.00 6.03 -7.36
CA GLN A 156 4.83 4.79 -6.60
C GLN A 156 3.71 4.95 -5.58
N MET A 157 3.74 6.07 -4.84
CA MET A 157 2.74 6.36 -3.81
C MET A 157 1.39 6.67 -4.44
N TRP A 158 1.34 7.39 -5.57
CA TRP A 158 0.09 7.61 -6.27
C TRP A 158 -0.53 6.31 -6.80
N VAL A 159 0.26 5.38 -7.31
CA VAL A 159 -0.23 4.05 -7.69
C VAL A 159 -0.81 3.33 -6.47
N ALA A 160 -0.11 3.33 -5.33
CA ALA A 160 -0.57 2.71 -4.10
C ALA A 160 -1.85 3.35 -3.53
N GLN A 161 -2.04 4.66 -3.70
CA GLN A 161 -3.17 5.42 -3.19
C GLN A 161 -4.41 5.39 -4.09
N HIS A 162 -4.21 5.38 -5.41
CA HIS A 162 -5.28 5.65 -6.38
C HIS A 162 -5.62 4.46 -7.28
N CYS A 163 -4.77 3.43 -7.36
CA CYS A 163 -5.11 2.18 -8.04
C CYS A 163 -5.81 1.19 -7.09
N ARG A 164 -6.68 0.37 -7.66
CA ARG A 164 -7.43 -0.69 -6.98
C ARG A 164 -6.75 -2.03 -7.22
N PHE A 165 -6.45 -2.73 -6.14
CA PHE A 165 -5.87 -4.06 -6.16
C PHE A 165 -6.84 -5.05 -5.52
N ASN A 166 -7.18 -6.12 -6.25
CA ASN A 166 -8.10 -7.16 -5.78
C ASN A 166 -7.40 -8.49 -5.45
N HIS A 167 -6.08 -8.52 -5.59
CA HIS A 167 -5.26 -9.68 -5.26
C HIS A 167 -3.85 -9.21 -4.85
N PRO A 168 -3.20 -9.83 -3.84
CA PRO A 168 -1.91 -9.39 -3.33
C PRO A 168 -0.77 -9.47 -4.37
N ARG A 169 -0.93 -10.27 -5.42
CA ARG A 169 0.04 -10.37 -6.53
C ARG A 169 -0.17 -9.33 -7.65
N ASN A 170 -1.19 -8.48 -7.54
CA ASN A 170 -1.49 -7.47 -8.58
C ASN A 170 -0.70 -6.17 -8.38
N HIS A 171 -0.08 -5.98 -7.21
CA HIS A 171 0.73 -4.79 -6.92
C HIS A 171 2.22 -5.16 -6.83
N LEU A 172 2.99 -4.80 -7.87
CA LEU A 172 4.42 -5.05 -7.94
C LEU A 172 5.21 -3.75 -7.74
N THR A 173 5.89 -3.64 -6.60
CA THR A 173 6.70 -2.45 -6.29
C THR A 173 7.89 -2.77 -5.39
N SER A 174 8.98 -2.02 -5.52
CA SER A 174 10.13 -2.12 -4.61
C SER A 174 9.88 -1.29 -3.35
N GLY A 175 9.60 -1.97 -2.24
CA GLY A 175 9.28 -1.34 -0.96
C GLY A 175 10.52 -1.01 -0.12
N ALA A 176 11.07 -2.02 0.58
CA ALA A 176 12.11 -1.82 1.59
C ALA A 176 13.39 -1.17 1.03
N LEU A 177 13.96 -1.74 -0.05
CA LEU A 177 15.20 -1.25 -0.67
C LEU A 177 14.97 0.00 -1.54
N GLY A 178 13.77 0.19 -2.10
CA GLY A 178 13.45 1.35 -2.92
C GLY A 178 14.27 1.43 -4.22
N THR A 179 14.49 0.29 -4.88
CA THR A 179 15.31 0.22 -6.11
C THR A 179 14.63 0.88 -7.30
N MET A 180 15.21 1.98 -7.78
CA MET A 180 14.81 2.60 -9.05
C MET A 180 15.15 1.67 -10.24
N GLY A 181 14.32 1.67 -11.27
CA GLY A 181 14.42 0.76 -12.40
C GLY A 181 13.72 -0.59 -12.19
N PHE A 182 13.03 -0.79 -11.06
CA PHE A 182 12.32 -2.06 -10.77
C PHE A 182 11.10 -2.29 -11.68
N GLY A 183 10.36 -1.22 -12.01
CA GLY A 183 9.02 -1.34 -12.59
C GLY A 183 8.98 -2.07 -13.94
N LEU A 184 9.90 -1.75 -14.86
CA LEU A 184 9.92 -2.35 -16.20
C LEU A 184 10.29 -3.84 -16.20
N PRO A 185 11.43 -4.28 -15.60
CA PRO A 185 11.75 -5.71 -15.53
C PRO A 185 10.71 -6.51 -14.74
N ALA A 186 10.11 -5.94 -13.69
CA ALA A 186 9.02 -6.60 -12.96
C ALA A 186 7.77 -6.80 -13.82
N ALA A 187 7.42 -5.82 -14.67
CA ALA A 187 6.32 -5.94 -15.61
C ALA A 187 6.56 -7.03 -16.66
N MET A 188 7.77 -7.10 -17.23
CA MET A 188 8.13 -8.14 -18.21
C MET A 188 8.00 -9.54 -17.61
N GLY A 189 8.61 -9.77 -16.44
CA GLY A 189 8.53 -11.07 -15.78
C GLY A 189 7.10 -11.47 -15.36
N ALA A 190 6.24 -10.50 -15.02
CA ALA A 190 4.83 -10.77 -14.73
C ALA A 190 4.03 -11.18 -15.97
N GLY A 191 4.35 -10.60 -17.14
CA GLY A 191 3.77 -10.97 -18.42
C GLY A 191 4.11 -12.43 -18.78
N ASP A 192 5.39 -12.79 -18.67
CA ASP A 192 5.88 -14.13 -19.01
C ASP A 192 5.32 -15.21 -18.06
N HIS A 193 5.23 -14.94 -16.76
CA HIS A 193 4.65 -15.88 -15.80
C HIS A 193 3.18 -16.21 -16.10
N ARG A 194 2.40 -15.26 -16.65
CA ARG A 194 1.00 -15.54 -17.04
C ARG A 194 0.87 -16.29 -18.36
N ALA A 195 1.92 -16.32 -19.18
CA ALA A 195 1.97 -17.15 -20.38
C ALA A 195 2.33 -18.61 -20.08
N LEU A 196 2.93 -18.88 -18.91
CA LEU A 196 3.24 -20.22 -18.44
C LEU A 196 2.00 -20.87 -17.77
N PRO A 197 1.65 -22.12 -18.12
CA PRO A 197 0.61 -22.83 -17.40
C PRO A 197 1.03 -22.97 -15.92
N PRO A 198 0.08 -22.88 -14.95
CA PRO A 198 0.41 -23.01 -13.54
C PRO A 198 1.09 -24.36 -13.29
N ALA A 199 2.28 -24.32 -12.67
CA ALA A 199 3.00 -25.51 -12.28
C ALA A 199 2.27 -26.16 -11.09
N GLY A 200 1.54 -27.24 -11.37
CA GLY A 200 1.05 -28.19 -10.37
C GLY A 200 -0.19 -27.74 -9.59
N GLU A 201 -1.36 -27.74 -10.24
CA GLU A 201 -2.64 -28.02 -9.57
C GLU A 201 -3.42 -29.00 -10.44
N ASP A 202 -3.92 -30.05 -9.79
CA ASP A 202 -4.58 -31.20 -10.38
C ASP A 202 -5.82 -30.77 -11.19
N ARG A 203 -5.95 -31.33 -12.39
CA ARG A 203 -6.99 -30.96 -13.36
C ARG A 203 -8.35 -31.52 -12.95
N ALA A 204 -9.27 -30.65 -12.56
CA ALA A 204 -10.70 -30.90 -12.73
C ALA A 204 -11.46 -29.58 -12.95
N ALA A 205 -12.35 -29.60 -13.94
CA ALA A 205 -13.26 -28.54 -14.41
C ALA A 205 -12.62 -27.39 -15.21
N GLY A 206 -12.93 -27.38 -16.50
CA GLY A 206 -12.42 -26.42 -17.46
C GLY A 206 -13.09 -25.07 -17.40
N GLN A 207 -12.30 -24.04 -17.66
CA GLN A 207 -12.76 -22.83 -18.34
C GLN A 207 -11.54 -22.13 -18.93
N GLN A 208 -11.52 -22.06 -20.27
CA GLN A 208 -10.56 -21.27 -21.03
C GLN A 208 -10.72 -19.80 -20.62
N PHE A 209 -9.69 -19.19 -20.02
CA PHE A 209 -9.58 -17.75 -19.94
C PHE A 209 -8.58 -17.26 -20.98
N ALA A 210 -9.14 -16.72 -22.06
CA ALA A 210 -8.41 -16.02 -23.10
C ALA A 210 -7.64 -14.82 -22.50
N GLY A 211 -6.41 -14.65 -22.96
CA GLY A 211 -5.40 -13.78 -22.38
C GLY A 211 -5.81 -12.31 -22.27
N HIS A 212 -5.38 -11.68 -21.18
CA HIS A 212 -5.37 -10.24 -21.00
C HIS A 212 -3.99 -9.86 -20.42
N GLY A 213 -3.20 -9.16 -21.25
CA GLY A 213 -1.81 -8.82 -20.97
C GLY A 213 -1.63 -7.93 -19.74
N ALA A 214 -0.42 -7.94 -19.18
CA ALA A 214 -0.03 -7.08 -18.07
C ALA A 214 -0.14 -5.60 -18.50
N ALA A 215 -1.01 -4.83 -17.83
CA ALA A 215 -1.08 -3.39 -18.02
C ALA A 215 0.15 -2.73 -17.35
N VAL A 216 1.17 -2.43 -18.14
CA VAL A 216 2.36 -1.71 -17.66
C VAL A 216 2.00 -0.25 -17.38
N ALA A 217 1.62 0.09 -16.16
CA ALA A 217 1.44 1.50 -15.76
C ALA A 217 2.78 2.25 -15.54
N GLY A 218 3.91 1.65 -15.91
CA GLY A 218 5.24 2.05 -15.46
C GLY A 218 6.18 2.78 -16.43
N ALA A 219 5.78 3.11 -17.67
CA ALA A 219 6.67 3.80 -18.62
C ALA A 219 6.22 5.22 -19.04
N VAL A 220 4.93 5.55 -18.92
CA VAL A 220 4.38 6.79 -19.51
C VAL A 220 4.54 8.01 -18.59
N LEU A 221 4.64 7.84 -17.27
CA LEU A 221 4.63 8.98 -16.35
C LEU A 221 5.97 9.73 -16.25
N ARG A 222 7.11 9.07 -16.54
CA ARG A 222 8.43 9.71 -16.44
C ARG A 222 8.57 10.89 -17.42
N ARG A 223 8.02 10.76 -18.63
CA ARG A 223 8.08 11.78 -19.68
C ARG A 223 7.04 12.90 -19.48
N ALA A 224 5.92 12.61 -18.82
CA ALA A 224 4.94 13.62 -18.42
C ALA A 224 5.44 14.47 -17.24
N LEU A 225 6.11 13.86 -16.26
CA LEU A 225 6.64 14.55 -15.08
C LEU A 225 7.90 15.39 -15.38
N GLN A 226 8.72 14.98 -16.35
CA GLN A 226 9.86 15.80 -16.81
C GLN A 226 9.45 17.07 -17.58
N ARG A 227 8.20 17.15 -18.07
CA ARG A 227 7.67 18.33 -18.76
C ARG A 227 6.98 19.33 -17.84
N ASN A 228 6.68 18.94 -16.59
CA ASN A 228 6.07 19.83 -15.61
C ASN A 228 7.18 20.61 -14.87
N ARG A 229 7.79 21.59 -15.55
CA ARG A 229 8.69 22.55 -14.88
C ARG A 229 7.87 23.31 -13.83
N PRO A 230 8.43 23.59 -12.64
CA PRO A 230 7.76 24.45 -11.67
C PRO A 230 7.55 25.82 -12.31
N VAL A 231 6.29 26.27 -12.36
CA VAL A 231 5.97 27.67 -12.63
C VAL A 231 6.68 28.48 -11.55
N ARG A 232 7.67 29.29 -11.95
CA ARG A 232 8.27 30.29 -11.07
C ARG A 232 7.17 31.29 -10.70
N GLN A 233 6.62 31.15 -9.50
CA GLN A 233 5.97 32.30 -8.86
C GLN A 233 7.07 33.34 -8.62
N PRO A 234 6.92 34.60 -9.08
CA PRO A 234 7.87 35.65 -8.76
C PRO A 234 7.70 35.98 -7.28
N GLY A 235 8.68 35.61 -6.45
CA GLY A 235 8.70 36.04 -5.04
C GLY A 235 9.39 35.13 -4.03
N LEU A 236 9.68 33.86 -4.32
CA LEU A 236 10.30 32.95 -3.35
C LEU A 236 11.62 32.38 -3.89
N ARG A 237 12.73 32.91 -3.39
CA ARG A 237 14.07 32.36 -3.61
C ARG A 237 14.23 31.07 -2.79
N GLY A 238 14.61 29.99 -3.48
CA GLY A 238 15.34 28.87 -2.89
C GLY A 238 14.56 27.56 -2.74
N ALA A 239 14.93 26.58 -3.56
CA ALA A 239 15.05 25.14 -3.28
C ALA A 239 14.59 24.28 -4.47
N GLY A 240 15.49 24.09 -5.44
CA GLY A 240 15.46 22.94 -6.35
C GLY A 240 16.26 21.77 -5.74
N ALA A 241 15.88 20.54 -6.12
CA ALA A 241 16.39 19.24 -5.65
C ALA A 241 15.82 18.75 -4.30
N GLY A 242 14.62 18.16 -4.35
CA GLY A 242 14.06 17.38 -3.25
C GLY A 242 14.80 16.05 -3.08
N VAL A 243 15.25 15.81 -1.84
CA VAL A 243 16.06 14.66 -1.35
C VAL A 243 17.56 14.77 -1.63
N ARG A 244 18.22 15.70 -0.93
CA ARG A 244 19.46 15.48 -0.15
C ARG A 244 19.88 16.78 0.55
N HIS A 245 19.95 16.77 1.88
CA HIS A 245 20.80 17.68 2.64
C HIS A 245 21.68 16.81 3.55
N CYS A 246 22.85 16.41 3.03
CA CYS A 246 23.96 16.02 3.87
C CYS A 246 24.50 17.31 4.49
N ARG A 247 24.38 17.45 5.81
CA ARG A 247 25.14 18.44 6.58
C ARG A 247 26.52 17.85 6.87
N ASP A 248 27.55 18.45 6.30
CA ASP A 248 28.96 18.20 6.64
C ASP A 248 29.31 18.99 7.92
N PRO A 249 29.87 18.36 8.98
CA PRO A 249 30.00 19.00 10.28
C PRO A 249 31.38 19.62 10.50
N HIS A 250 31.90 20.49 9.63
CA HIS A 250 33.08 21.29 9.98
C HIS A 250 33.11 22.64 9.25
N ARG A 251 32.72 23.71 9.95
CA ARG A 251 33.31 25.06 9.81
C ARG A 251 32.82 26.00 10.93
N ARG A 252 33.65 26.11 11.97
CA ARG A 252 33.82 27.32 12.79
C ARG A 252 35.23 27.86 12.52
N ALA A 253 35.38 29.16 12.76
CA ALA A 253 36.59 30.00 12.71
C ALA A 253 36.86 30.71 11.37
N GLY A 254 36.91 32.04 11.45
CA GLY A 254 37.10 33.01 10.38
C GLY A 254 36.20 34.21 10.61
#